data_AF-A0A9D1ZHX4-F1
#
_entry.id   AF-A0A9D1ZHX4-F1
#
_cell.length_a   1.000
_cell.length_b   1.000
_cell.length_c   1.000
_cell.angle_alpha   90.00
_cell.angle_beta   90.00
_cell.angle_gamma   90.00
#
_symmetry.space_group_name_H-M   'P 1'
#
loop_
_entity.id
_entity.type
_entity.pdbx_description
1 polymer ?
#
loop_
_entity_poly.entity_id
_entity_poly.type
_entity_poly.pdbx_seq_one_letter_code
_entity_poly.pdbx_strand_id
1 'polypeptide(L)'
;MKRNIGLLCLLVLAGWAYAQQNVSFREGNVVSPQVNEDHSVTFRVRAPQAENVMVLGDWAANKGFGALTKGADGVWTYTTPALPSEMYTYRFLIDGVAGLDPSNPFTRRDVGNVFSIFYVGGGCADYYQVRDVPHGTVSAVWYPSGQLGANRRLSVYTPPMYDAEPERRFPVLYLLHGSGGDENAWVELGHVARIMDNLIAEGKVEPMIVVMPNGNSSKQAAPGETSENLSYKPAMTNLIPGSYKNGKYETAFPEIINFIDHRYRTIADKAHRALAGLSMGGFHTLYISANHPAYFDYIGLFSAGLDMSNVDVSQPAYGNLDGKLKTLQEAGYKLFWVAIGNEDFLYQANRDFCKRLDRLGFAYEYHESSRGHLWANWRQYLLLFAPRLFR
;
A
#
# COMPACT_ATOMS: atom_id res chain seq x y z
N MET A 1 -80.48 -24.36 -6.77
CA MET A 1 -80.35 -23.24 -7.72
C MET A 1 -79.26 -22.29 -7.23
N LYS A 2 -78.17 -22.19 -8.01
CA LYS A 2 -77.20 -21.09 -8.24
C LYS A 2 -77.02 -19.90 -7.26
N ARG A 3 -75.72 -19.50 -7.17
CA ARG A 3 -75.09 -18.16 -6.96
C ARG A 3 -74.96 -17.67 -5.51
N ASN A 4 -73.94 -16.93 -5.06
CA ASN A 4 -72.54 -16.62 -5.45
C ASN A 4 -72.04 -15.54 -4.44
N ILE A 5 -70.75 -15.56 -4.06
CA ILE A 5 -69.92 -14.40 -3.60
C ILE A 5 -70.25 -13.83 -2.19
N GLY A 6 -69.34 -13.52 -1.26
CA GLY A 6 -67.87 -13.51 -1.27
C GLY A 6 -67.27 -12.90 0.03
N LEU A 7 -65.93 -13.00 0.13
CA LEU A 7 -64.93 -12.12 0.77
C LEU A 7 -65.20 -11.47 2.16
N LEU A 8 -64.32 -11.76 3.15
CA LEU A 8 -63.37 -10.77 3.68
C LEU A 8 -62.26 -11.43 4.55
N CYS A 9 -61.17 -11.86 3.91
CA CYS A 9 -59.85 -11.90 4.53
C CYS A 9 -59.10 -10.68 4.02
N LEU A 10 -58.77 -9.70 4.88
CA LEU A 10 -57.72 -8.70 4.66
C LEU A 10 -57.64 -7.73 5.84
N LEU A 11 -56.55 -7.81 6.61
CA LEU A 11 -55.88 -6.65 7.23
C LEU A 11 -54.52 -7.10 7.80
N VAL A 12 -53.59 -7.50 6.92
CA VAL A 12 -52.14 -7.45 7.20
C VAL A 12 -51.42 -7.02 5.92
N LEU A 13 -51.51 -5.73 5.60
CA LEU A 13 -50.65 -4.99 4.66
C LEU A 13 -50.68 -3.54 5.19
N ALA A 14 -49.59 -2.81 5.40
CA ALA A 14 -48.22 -2.97 4.97
C ALA A 14 -47.32 -2.23 5.97
N GLY A 15 -46.32 -2.93 6.49
CA GLY A 15 -45.18 -2.34 7.18
C GLY A 15 -43.93 -2.86 6.51
N TRP A 16 -43.72 -2.53 5.23
CA TRP A 16 -42.41 -2.73 4.62
C TRP A 16 -41.47 -1.73 5.27
N ALA A 17 -40.76 -2.21 6.28
CA ALA A 17 -39.64 -1.50 6.87
C ALA A 17 -38.63 -1.19 5.75
N TYR A 18 -38.52 0.08 5.35
CA TYR A 18 -37.33 0.62 4.70
C TYR A 18 -36.21 0.63 5.73
N ALA A 19 -35.73 -0.56 6.10
CA ALA A 19 -34.62 -0.78 7.01
C ALA A 19 -33.51 -1.55 6.31
N GLN A 20 -33.25 -1.23 5.03
CA GLN A 20 -32.02 -1.62 4.36
C GLN A 20 -31.26 -0.34 4.01
N GLN A 21 -30.05 -0.19 4.58
CA GLN A 21 -29.13 0.87 4.21
C GLN A 21 -28.78 0.74 2.72
N ASN A 22 -29.06 1.80 1.95
CA ASN A 22 -28.52 2.06 0.60
C ASN A 22 -28.50 0.86 -0.37
N VAL A 23 -29.62 0.18 -0.57
CA VAL A 23 -29.79 -0.75 -1.71
C VAL A 23 -30.40 0.03 -2.87
N SER A 24 -29.65 0.95 -3.46
CA SER A 24 -29.96 1.44 -4.80
C SER A 24 -29.61 0.32 -5.79
N PHE A 25 -30.63 -0.41 -6.24
CA PHE A 25 -30.49 -1.37 -7.33
C PHE A 25 -29.84 -0.66 -8.51
N ARG A 26 -28.74 -1.22 -9.03
CA ARG A 26 -28.01 -0.69 -10.19
C ARG A 26 -28.96 -0.58 -11.38
N GLU A 27 -29.46 0.62 -11.66
CA GLU A 27 -30.17 0.89 -12.91
C GLU A 27 -29.15 1.02 -14.05
N GLY A 28 -28.90 -0.07 -14.77
CA GLY A 28 -28.16 -0.06 -16.04
C GLY A 28 -27.22 -1.25 -16.25
N ASN A 29 -27.21 -1.78 -17.48
CA ASN A 29 -26.33 -2.87 -17.94
C ASN A 29 -24.90 -2.40 -18.30
N VAL A 30 -24.44 -1.26 -17.78
CA VAL A 30 -23.11 -0.73 -18.14
C VAL A 30 -22.04 -1.53 -17.40
N VAL A 31 -21.20 -2.23 -18.15
CA VAL A 31 -20.01 -2.91 -17.64
C VAL A 31 -18.82 -1.97 -17.77
N SER A 32 -18.27 -1.55 -16.63
CA SER A 32 -17.07 -0.74 -16.54
C SER A 32 -16.32 -1.00 -15.22
N PRO A 33 -14.98 -1.14 -15.26
CA PRO A 33 -14.17 -1.28 -16.45
C PRO A 33 -14.31 -2.72 -17.01
N GLN A 34 -14.11 -2.88 -18.31
CA GLN A 34 -14.03 -4.20 -18.96
C GLN A 34 -12.59 -4.44 -19.41
N VAL A 35 -11.94 -5.46 -18.84
CA VAL A 35 -10.64 -5.93 -19.31
C VAL A 35 -10.87 -6.91 -20.46
N ASN A 36 -10.31 -6.62 -21.63
CA ASN A 36 -10.48 -7.41 -22.84
C ASN A 36 -9.40 -8.50 -22.95
N GLU A 37 -9.60 -9.47 -23.85
CA GLU A 37 -8.68 -10.60 -24.04
C GLU A 37 -7.28 -10.15 -24.50
N ASP A 38 -7.18 -9.03 -25.23
CA ASP A 38 -5.92 -8.43 -25.67
C ASP A 38 -5.26 -7.52 -24.62
N HIS A 39 -5.76 -7.54 -23.39
CA HIS A 39 -5.35 -6.71 -22.26
C HIS A 39 -5.60 -5.20 -22.44
N SER A 40 -6.33 -4.77 -23.47
CA SER A 40 -6.91 -3.43 -23.48
C SER A 40 -8.05 -3.33 -22.45
N VAL A 41 -8.35 -2.12 -21.99
CA VAL A 41 -9.39 -1.89 -20.99
C VAL A 41 -10.38 -0.85 -21.49
N THR A 42 -11.65 -1.24 -21.56
CA THR A 42 -12.75 -0.39 -21.97
C THR A 42 -13.48 0.17 -20.75
N PHE A 43 -13.52 1.49 -20.66
CA PHE A 43 -14.22 2.25 -19.63
C PHE A 43 -15.53 2.78 -20.19
N ARG A 44 -16.61 2.69 -19.41
CA ARG A 44 -17.93 3.19 -19.79
C ARG A 44 -18.63 3.90 -18.65
N VAL A 45 -19.25 5.03 -18.94
CA VAL A 45 -20.08 5.75 -17.95
C VAL A 45 -21.27 6.42 -18.63
N ARG A 46 -22.46 6.24 -18.07
CA ARG A 46 -23.67 6.91 -18.57
C ARG A 46 -23.75 8.32 -17.99
N ALA A 47 -23.59 9.33 -18.84
CA ALA A 47 -23.65 10.73 -18.47
C ALA A 47 -24.25 11.55 -19.63
N PRO A 48 -25.57 11.42 -19.89
CA PRO A 48 -26.20 11.95 -21.10
C PRO A 48 -26.20 13.48 -21.18
N GLN A 49 -26.02 14.18 -20.06
CA GLN A 49 -25.94 15.64 -20.01
C GLN A 49 -24.51 16.17 -19.91
N ALA A 50 -23.51 15.29 -19.76
CA ALA A 50 -22.12 15.74 -19.72
C ALA A 50 -21.67 16.29 -21.07
N GLU A 51 -20.69 17.18 -21.03
CA GLU A 51 -20.03 17.78 -22.20
C GLU A 51 -18.62 17.20 -22.39
N ASN A 52 -17.91 16.95 -21.29
CA ASN A 52 -16.54 16.45 -21.30
C ASN A 52 -16.40 15.31 -20.30
N VAL A 53 -15.96 14.14 -20.78
CA VAL A 53 -15.67 12.99 -19.92
C VAL A 53 -14.29 12.45 -20.23
N MET A 54 -13.47 12.31 -19.18
CA MET A 54 -12.18 11.64 -19.25
C MET A 54 -12.11 10.53 -18.20
N VAL A 55 -11.26 9.54 -18.46
CA VAL A 55 -10.74 8.62 -17.46
C VAL A 55 -9.31 9.02 -17.13
N LEU A 56 -8.99 9.00 -15.84
CA LEU A 56 -7.69 9.32 -15.27
C LEU A 56 -7.20 8.08 -14.52
N GLY A 57 -6.15 7.43 -15.00
CA GLY A 57 -5.54 6.28 -14.31
C GLY A 57 -4.03 6.38 -14.18
N ASP A 58 -3.43 5.33 -13.63
CA ASP A 58 -1.98 5.26 -13.36
C ASP A 58 -1.17 4.52 -14.43
N TRP A 59 -1.77 4.15 -15.58
CA TRP A 59 -1.04 3.56 -16.71
C TRP A 59 -0.15 4.56 -17.46
N ALA A 60 0.88 4.06 -18.15
CA ALA A 60 1.89 4.91 -18.79
C ALA A 60 1.38 5.62 -20.05
N ALA A 61 0.59 4.93 -20.89
CA ALA A 61 0.10 5.47 -22.15
C ALA A 61 -0.67 6.78 -21.93
N ASN A 62 -0.31 7.82 -22.70
CA ASN A 62 -0.88 9.17 -22.59
C ASN A 62 -0.90 9.72 -21.14
N LYS A 63 0.09 9.34 -20.31
CA LYS A 63 0.20 9.73 -18.89
C LYS A 63 -1.07 9.41 -18.08
N GLY A 64 -1.76 8.32 -18.43
CA GLY A 64 -2.96 7.88 -17.72
C GLY A 64 -4.26 8.55 -18.15
N PHE A 65 -4.23 9.49 -19.10
CA PHE A 65 -5.43 10.21 -19.57
C PHE A 65 -6.09 9.48 -20.74
N GLY A 66 -7.41 9.31 -20.68
CA GLY A 66 -8.22 8.86 -21.81
C GLY A 66 -9.46 9.74 -21.97
N ALA A 67 -9.62 10.40 -23.11
CA ALA A 67 -10.86 11.14 -23.41
C ALA A 67 -11.93 10.16 -23.92
N LEU A 68 -13.10 10.16 -23.30
CA LEU A 68 -14.21 9.30 -23.72
C LEU A 68 -15.01 9.97 -24.84
N THR A 69 -15.62 9.15 -25.68
CA THR A 69 -16.53 9.59 -26.74
C THR A 69 -17.97 9.24 -26.36
N LYS A 70 -18.90 10.19 -26.54
CA LYS A 70 -20.33 10.03 -26.23
C LYS A 70 -21.05 9.27 -27.35
N GLY A 71 -21.70 8.16 -27.01
CA GLY A 71 -22.64 7.47 -27.88
C GLY A 71 -24.03 8.12 -27.91
N ALA A 72 -24.85 7.75 -28.90
CA ALA A 72 -26.22 8.24 -29.04
C ALA A 72 -27.15 7.85 -27.87
N ASP A 73 -26.79 6.81 -27.13
CA ASP A 73 -27.48 6.30 -25.93
C ASP A 73 -27.09 7.05 -24.63
N GLY A 74 -26.22 8.07 -24.74
CA GLY A 74 -25.70 8.84 -23.63
C GLY A 74 -24.59 8.15 -22.83
N VAL A 75 -24.05 7.03 -23.32
CA VAL A 75 -22.91 6.32 -22.71
C VAL A 75 -21.61 6.83 -23.32
N TRP A 76 -20.69 7.24 -22.46
CA TRP A 76 -19.33 7.62 -22.81
C TRP A 76 -18.43 6.40 -22.80
N THR A 77 -17.57 6.24 -23.80
CA THR A 77 -16.66 5.08 -23.91
C THR A 77 -15.23 5.50 -24.26
N TYR A 78 -14.24 4.83 -23.67
CA TYR A 78 -12.82 4.90 -24.04
C TYR A 78 -12.19 3.50 -23.88
N THR A 79 -11.27 3.14 -24.77
CA THR A 79 -10.47 1.90 -24.66
C THR A 79 -8.99 2.25 -24.66
N THR A 80 -8.24 1.74 -23.68
CA THR A 80 -6.78 1.90 -23.63
C THR A 80 -6.10 1.09 -24.72
N PRO A 81 -4.83 1.36 -25.05
CA PRO A 81 -3.95 0.33 -25.58
C PRO A 81 -3.86 -0.87 -24.62
N ALA A 82 -3.30 -1.99 -25.09
CA ALA A 82 -3.00 -3.14 -24.23
C ALA A 82 -2.12 -2.71 -23.04
N LEU A 83 -2.52 -3.11 -21.84
CA LEU A 83 -1.82 -2.78 -20.61
C LEU A 83 -1.01 -4.00 -20.12
N PRO A 84 0.20 -3.80 -19.55
CA PRO A 84 0.93 -4.89 -18.93
C PRO A 84 0.18 -5.42 -17.70
N SER A 85 0.54 -6.62 -17.25
CA SER A 85 -0.06 -7.17 -16.03
C SER A 85 0.26 -6.28 -14.84
N GLU A 86 -0.78 -5.78 -14.16
CA GLU A 86 -0.68 -4.98 -12.94
C GLU A 86 -2.08 -4.77 -12.32
N MET A 87 -2.14 -4.24 -11.08
CA MET A 87 -3.34 -3.56 -10.58
C MET A 87 -3.28 -2.06 -10.89
N TYR A 88 -4.33 -1.55 -11.50
CA TYR A 88 -4.45 -0.14 -11.88
C TYR A 88 -5.47 0.58 -10.99
N THR A 89 -5.19 1.85 -10.72
CA THR A 89 -6.13 2.78 -10.09
C THR A 89 -6.65 3.77 -11.13
N TYR A 90 -7.92 4.17 -11.01
CA TYR A 90 -8.50 5.19 -11.88
C TYR A 90 -9.69 5.94 -11.28
N ARG A 91 -10.06 7.05 -11.91
CA ARG A 91 -11.28 7.84 -11.68
C ARG A 91 -11.80 8.38 -13.01
N PHE A 92 -13.09 8.72 -13.07
CA PHE A 92 -13.61 9.58 -14.12
C PHE A 92 -13.44 11.05 -13.76
N LEU A 93 -13.30 11.90 -14.76
CA LEU A 93 -13.42 13.35 -14.69
C LEU A 93 -14.58 13.75 -15.60
N ILE A 94 -15.72 14.09 -15.01
CA ILE A 94 -16.95 14.46 -15.73
C ILE A 94 -17.17 15.96 -15.49
N ASP A 95 -17.09 16.76 -16.56
CA ASP A 95 -17.25 18.22 -16.54
C ASP A 95 -16.42 18.90 -15.43
N GLY A 96 -15.17 18.44 -15.26
CA GLY A 96 -14.23 18.98 -14.27
C GLY A 96 -14.34 18.38 -12.86
N VAL A 97 -15.29 17.48 -12.60
CA VAL A 97 -15.46 16.81 -11.30
C VAL A 97 -14.91 15.38 -11.35
N ALA A 98 -13.93 15.09 -10.49
CA ALA A 98 -13.37 13.75 -10.37
C ALA A 98 -14.28 12.85 -9.52
N GLY A 99 -14.58 11.65 -10.01
CA GLY A 99 -15.47 10.69 -9.35
C GLY A 99 -15.06 9.23 -9.58
N LEU A 100 -15.55 8.35 -8.72
CA LEU A 100 -15.40 6.91 -8.89
C LEU A 100 -16.24 6.42 -10.07
N ASP A 101 -15.88 5.26 -10.60
CA ASP A 101 -16.74 4.56 -11.55
C ASP A 101 -17.96 3.98 -10.82
N PRO A 102 -19.19 4.46 -11.11
CA PRO A 102 -20.39 3.99 -10.42
C PRO A 102 -20.72 2.52 -10.71
N SER A 103 -20.15 1.94 -11.77
CA SER A 103 -20.36 0.54 -12.17
C SER A 103 -19.34 -0.40 -11.50
N ASN A 104 -18.24 0.13 -10.97
CA ASN A 104 -17.16 -0.63 -10.36
C ASN A 104 -17.23 -0.56 -8.82
N PRO A 105 -17.58 -1.67 -8.13
CA PRO A 105 -17.62 -1.67 -6.67
C PRO A 105 -16.23 -1.77 -6.02
N PHE A 106 -15.17 -1.97 -6.82
CA PHE A 106 -13.82 -2.16 -6.31
C PHE A 106 -13.13 -0.81 -6.15
N THR A 107 -12.84 -0.45 -4.91
CA THR A 107 -12.20 0.83 -4.59
C THR A 107 -11.04 0.68 -3.63
N ARG A 108 -10.09 1.61 -3.69
CA ARG A 108 -9.00 1.74 -2.71
C ARG A 108 -8.80 3.20 -2.34
N ARG A 109 -8.47 3.45 -1.07
CA ARG A 109 -8.04 4.77 -0.63
C ARG A 109 -6.53 4.85 -0.80
N ASP A 110 -6.06 5.91 -1.43
CA ASP A 110 -4.65 6.30 -1.43
C ASP A 110 -4.53 7.72 -0.90
N VAL A 111 -3.83 7.86 0.21
CA VAL A 111 -3.75 9.10 0.99
C VAL A 111 -5.16 9.61 1.33
N GLY A 112 -5.57 10.75 0.80
CA GLY A 112 -6.86 11.38 1.06
C GLY A 112 -7.90 11.16 -0.04
N ASN A 113 -7.57 10.40 -1.09
CA ASN A 113 -8.44 10.15 -2.24
C ASN A 113 -8.88 8.70 -2.29
N VAL A 114 -10.04 8.44 -2.88
CA VAL A 114 -10.53 7.09 -3.20
C VAL A 114 -10.51 6.91 -4.71
N PHE A 115 -10.05 5.75 -5.16
CA PHE A 115 -9.92 5.38 -6.57
C PHE A 115 -10.69 4.09 -6.83
N SER A 116 -11.25 3.96 -8.03
CA SER A 116 -11.69 2.67 -8.55
C SER A 116 -10.46 1.86 -8.96
N ILE A 117 -10.54 0.53 -8.88
CA ILE A 117 -9.42 -0.35 -9.26
C ILE A 117 -9.83 -1.43 -10.26
N PHE A 118 -8.87 -1.93 -11.02
CA PHE A 118 -9.00 -3.14 -11.82
C PHE A 118 -7.64 -3.85 -11.94
N TYR A 119 -7.66 -5.09 -12.44
CA TYR A 119 -6.46 -5.90 -12.63
C TYR A 119 -6.36 -6.36 -14.07
N VAL A 120 -5.15 -6.34 -14.61
CA VAL A 120 -4.80 -7.00 -15.86
C VAL A 120 -3.91 -8.20 -15.50
N GLY A 121 -4.40 -9.42 -15.76
CA GLY A 121 -3.74 -10.67 -15.35
C GLY A 121 -2.57 -11.08 -16.25
N GLY A 122 -2.05 -12.29 -16.01
CA GLY A 122 -1.00 -12.90 -16.85
C GLY A 122 0.41 -12.46 -16.47
N GLY A 123 0.66 -12.22 -15.18
CA GLY A 123 1.92 -11.67 -14.69
C GLY A 123 1.89 -11.32 -13.20
N CYS A 124 2.50 -10.19 -12.82
CA CYS A 124 2.61 -9.82 -11.39
C CYS A 124 1.24 -9.62 -10.72
N ALA A 125 0.21 -9.19 -11.48
CA ALA A 125 -1.13 -8.99 -10.94
C ALA A 125 -1.74 -10.27 -10.37
N ASP A 126 -1.32 -11.43 -10.87
CA ASP A 126 -1.84 -12.70 -10.41
C ASP A 126 -1.46 -12.97 -8.95
N TYR A 127 -0.37 -12.38 -8.44
CA TYR A 127 0.01 -12.47 -7.02
C TYR A 127 -0.81 -11.51 -6.14
N TYR A 128 -1.50 -10.54 -6.72
CA TYR A 128 -2.37 -9.59 -6.01
C TYR A 128 -3.81 -10.11 -5.92
N GLN A 129 -4.11 -11.24 -6.57
CA GLN A 129 -5.40 -11.90 -6.53
C GLN A 129 -5.48 -12.89 -5.37
N VAL A 130 -6.71 -13.12 -4.92
CA VAL A 130 -7.01 -14.26 -4.03
C VAL A 130 -6.96 -15.52 -4.89
N ARG A 131 -6.18 -16.51 -4.45
CA ARG A 131 -6.09 -17.84 -5.07
C ARG A 131 -6.56 -18.88 -4.06
N ASP A 132 -6.82 -20.10 -4.53
CA ASP A 132 -7.15 -21.25 -3.68
C ASP A 132 -5.87 -21.77 -2.99
N VAL A 133 -5.45 -21.05 -1.94
CA VAL A 133 -4.26 -21.34 -1.13
C VAL A 133 -4.55 -21.06 0.34
N PRO A 134 -3.78 -21.62 1.29
CA PRO A 134 -3.89 -21.22 2.70
C PRO A 134 -3.69 -19.71 2.88
N HIS A 135 -4.54 -19.08 3.70
CA HIS A 135 -4.54 -17.64 3.91
C HIS A 135 -4.04 -17.25 5.29
N GLY A 136 -3.17 -16.24 5.34
CA GLY A 136 -2.73 -15.62 6.58
C GLY A 136 -3.76 -14.67 7.17
N THR A 137 -3.52 -14.23 8.41
CA THR A 137 -4.41 -13.31 9.13
C THR A 137 -3.81 -11.91 9.15
N VAL A 138 -4.60 -10.89 8.78
CA VAL A 138 -4.27 -9.47 9.00
C VAL A 138 -5.04 -8.96 10.21
N SER A 139 -4.31 -8.45 11.20
CA SER A 139 -4.87 -7.89 12.45
C SER A 139 -4.50 -6.42 12.61
N ALA A 140 -5.47 -5.60 13.01
CA ALA A 140 -5.22 -4.24 13.50
C ALA A 140 -4.90 -4.30 15.00
N VAL A 141 -3.70 -3.89 15.39
CA VAL A 141 -3.18 -4.06 16.76
C VAL A 141 -2.68 -2.76 17.33
N TRP A 142 -3.02 -2.49 18.59
CA TRP A 142 -2.62 -1.30 19.32
C TRP A 142 -1.43 -1.58 20.24
N TYR A 143 -0.49 -0.65 20.30
CA TYR A 143 0.66 -0.68 21.21
C TYR A 143 0.87 0.69 21.88
N PRO A 144 1.34 0.73 23.13
CA PRO A 144 1.74 1.97 23.77
C PRO A 144 3.08 2.46 23.24
N SER A 145 3.17 3.74 22.85
CA SER A 145 4.44 4.40 22.50
C SER A 145 4.75 5.47 23.53
N GLY A 146 5.76 5.22 24.38
CA GLY A 146 6.19 6.17 25.40
C GLY A 146 6.90 7.37 24.77
N GLN A 147 7.76 7.11 23.78
CA GLN A 147 8.49 8.15 23.05
C GLN A 147 7.56 9.11 22.27
N LEU A 148 6.41 8.62 21.78
CA LEU A 148 5.44 9.43 21.04
C LEU A 148 4.24 9.87 21.88
N GLY A 149 4.15 9.45 23.14
CA GLY A 149 3.12 9.87 24.08
C GLY A 149 1.70 9.41 23.74
N ALA A 150 1.54 8.31 22.99
CA ALA A 150 0.23 7.84 22.55
C ALA A 150 0.18 6.32 22.36
N ASN A 151 -1.02 5.74 22.50
CA ASN A 151 -1.31 4.42 21.94
C ASN A 151 -1.44 4.54 20.43
N ARG A 152 -0.76 3.68 19.68
CA ARG A 152 -0.68 3.71 18.22
C ARG A 152 -1.05 2.36 17.62
N ARG A 153 -1.53 2.37 16.37
CA ARG A 153 -2.02 1.20 15.64
C ARG A 153 -1.03 0.70 14.60
N LEU A 154 -0.99 -0.61 14.46
CA LEU A 154 -0.22 -1.38 13.49
C LEU A 154 -1.18 -2.28 12.70
N SER A 155 -0.88 -2.53 11.43
CA SER A 155 -1.39 -3.71 10.74
C SER A 155 -0.35 -4.83 10.82
N VAL A 156 -0.76 -6.04 11.21
CA VAL A 156 0.13 -7.19 11.32
C VAL A 156 -0.43 -8.35 10.51
N TYR A 157 0.34 -8.84 9.55
CA TYR A 157 0.09 -10.09 8.85
C TYR A 157 0.83 -11.23 9.56
N THR A 158 0.12 -12.33 9.81
CA THR A 158 0.68 -13.61 10.27
C THR A 158 0.47 -14.68 9.20
N PRO A 159 1.45 -15.55 8.93
CA PRO A 159 1.37 -16.50 7.83
C PRO A 159 0.33 -17.59 8.10
N PRO A 160 -0.17 -18.32 7.07
CA PRO A 160 -1.32 -19.23 7.21
C PRO A 160 -1.17 -20.31 8.29
N MET A 161 0.06 -20.76 8.54
CA MET A 161 0.36 -21.78 9.54
C MET A 161 0.54 -21.24 10.96
N TYR A 162 0.43 -19.93 11.19
CA TYR A 162 0.74 -19.33 12.49
C TYR A 162 -0.04 -20.00 13.64
N ASP A 163 -1.36 -20.13 13.54
CA ASP A 163 -2.18 -20.73 14.61
C ASP A 163 -2.16 -22.26 14.61
N ALA A 164 -1.92 -22.89 13.46
CA ALA A 164 -1.85 -24.35 13.32
C ALA A 164 -0.52 -24.93 13.85
N GLU A 165 0.56 -24.13 13.87
CA GLU A 165 1.90 -24.50 14.32
C GLU A 165 2.31 -23.70 15.58
N PRO A 166 1.75 -24.00 16.77
CA PRO A 166 1.87 -23.15 17.97
C PRO A 166 3.30 -23.04 18.52
N GLU A 167 4.17 -24.00 18.23
CA GLU A 167 5.58 -23.99 18.66
C GLU A 167 6.50 -23.27 17.67
N ARG A 168 6.05 -23.02 16.43
CA ARG A 168 6.87 -22.38 15.41
C ARG A 168 7.00 -20.89 15.70
N ARG A 169 8.23 -20.41 15.55
CA ARG A 169 8.59 -18.98 15.55
C ARG A 169 8.90 -18.54 14.13
N PHE A 170 8.64 -17.27 13.84
CA PHE A 170 8.71 -16.71 12.50
C PHE A 170 9.67 -15.52 12.44
N PRO A 171 10.41 -15.35 11.33
CA PRO A 171 11.11 -14.11 11.07
C PRO A 171 10.11 -12.96 10.82
N VAL A 172 10.58 -11.72 10.89
CA VAL A 172 9.74 -10.52 10.82
C VAL A 172 10.24 -9.54 9.76
N LEU A 173 9.35 -9.16 8.84
CA LEU A 173 9.53 -8.02 7.94
C LEU A 173 8.75 -6.81 8.47
N TYR A 174 9.46 -5.71 8.73
CA TYR A 174 8.85 -4.41 9.00
C TYR A 174 8.76 -3.63 7.68
N LEU A 175 7.54 -3.25 7.28
CA LEU A 175 7.25 -2.69 5.95
C LEU A 175 6.57 -1.32 6.04
N LEU A 176 7.32 -0.26 5.72
CA LEU A 176 6.95 1.13 5.97
C LEU A 176 6.30 1.79 4.74
N HIS A 177 5.20 2.52 4.96
CA HIS A 177 4.48 3.24 3.91
C HIS A 177 5.11 4.62 3.60
N GLY A 178 4.63 5.26 2.53
CA GLY A 178 5.06 6.60 2.10
C GLY A 178 4.31 7.75 2.76
N SER A 179 4.71 8.98 2.42
CA SER A 179 4.05 10.19 2.93
C SER A 179 2.56 10.19 2.57
N GLY A 180 1.71 10.60 3.51
CA GLY A 180 0.26 10.63 3.32
C GLY A 180 -0.44 9.27 3.51
N GLY A 181 0.31 8.17 3.48
CA GLY A 181 -0.19 6.84 3.85
C GLY A 181 -0.31 6.64 5.36
N ASP A 182 -0.63 5.42 5.75
CA ASP A 182 -0.81 4.95 7.13
C ASP A 182 -0.64 3.42 7.20
N GLU A 183 -0.90 2.82 8.37
CA GLU A 183 -0.71 1.40 8.61
C GLU A 183 -1.57 0.47 7.73
N ASN A 184 -2.61 0.98 7.04
CA ASN A 184 -3.43 0.17 6.14
C ASN A 184 -2.89 0.15 4.70
N ALA A 185 -1.99 1.06 4.34
CA ALA A 185 -1.63 1.32 2.94
C ALA A 185 -1.05 0.08 2.23
N TRP A 186 -0.15 -0.65 2.90
CA TRP A 186 0.43 -1.88 2.35
C TRP A 186 -0.56 -3.05 2.25
N VAL A 187 -1.57 -3.11 3.12
CA VAL A 187 -2.64 -4.12 3.03
C VAL A 187 -3.56 -3.81 1.87
N GLU A 188 -4.00 -2.55 1.75
CA GLU A 188 -5.01 -2.11 0.80
C GLU A 188 -4.47 -1.95 -0.62
N LEU A 189 -3.38 -1.18 -0.79
CA LEU A 189 -2.79 -0.83 -2.08
C LEU A 189 -1.61 -1.75 -2.42
N GLY A 190 -0.85 -2.15 -1.41
CA GLY A 190 0.28 -3.06 -1.56
C GLY A 190 -0.11 -4.53 -1.71
N HIS A 191 -1.35 -4.90 -1.36
CA HIS A 191 -1.83 -6.29 -1.37
C HIS A 191 -0.93 -7.29 -0.64
N VAL A 192 -0.23 -6.86 0.41
CA VAL A 192 0.76 -7.67 1.14
C VAL A 192 0.21 -9.05 1.50
N ALA A 193 -0.97 -9.14 2.10
CA ALA A 193 -1.52 -10.43 2.52
C ALA A 193 -1.62 -11.44 1.35
N ARG A 194 -2.15 -11.00 0.21
CA ARG A 194 -2.33 -11.85 -0.98
C ARG A 194 -0.99 -12.21 -1.61
N ILE A 195 -0.07 -11.26 -1.68
CA ILE A 195 1.29 -11.50 -2.17
C ILE A 195 1.99 -12.54 -1.30
N MET A 196 1.95 -12.38 0.03
CA MET A 196 2.59 -13.29 0.96
C MET A 196 1.95 -14.68 0.92
N ASP A 197 0.62 -14.80 0.94
CA ASP A 197 -0.08 -16.08 0.82
C ASP A 197 0.35 -16.85 -0.44
N ASN A 198 0.31 -16.17 -1.59
CA ASN A 198 0.66 -16.78 -2.88
C ASN A 198 2.14 -17.18 -2.94
N LEU A 199 3.05 -16.33 -2.46
CA LEU A 199 4.48 -16.65 -2.44
C LEU A 199 4.82 -17.77 -1.45
N ILE A 200 4.15 -17.81 -0.28
CA ILE A 200 4.32 -18.87 0.72
C ILE A 200 3.82 -20.20 0.17
N ALA A 201 2.64 -20.22 -0.45
CA ALA A 201 2.06 -21.43 -1.05
C ALA A 201 2.94 -22.00 -2.18
N GLU A 202 3.64 -21.13 -2.92
CA GLU A 202 4.59 -21.53 -3.96
C GLU A 202 6.00 -21.87 -3.41
N GLY A 203 6.22 -21.79 -2.10
CA GLY A 203 7.55 -22.01 -1.48
C GLY A 203 8.61 -20.97 -1.87
N LYS A 204 8.18 -19.81 -2.39
CA LYS A 204 9.09 -18.76 -2.88
C LYS A 204 9.61 -17.85 -1.78
N VAL A 205 8.97 -17.80 -0.62
CA VAL A 205 9.40 -17.04 0.56
C VAL A 205 9.35 -17.93 1.79
N GLU A 206 10.22 -17.67 2.76
CA GLU A 206 10.06 -18.23 4.11
C GLU A 206 8.77 -17.63 4.73
N PRO A 207 7.88 -18.44 5.33
CA PRO A 207 6.76 -17.92 6.09
C PRO A 207 7.22 -16.92 7.15
N MET A 208 6.67 -15.70 7.13
CA MET A 208 7.12 -14.60 7.97
C MET A 208 5.96 -13.74 8.46
N ILE A 209 6.16 -13.06 9.58
CA ILE A 209 5.27 -12.01 10.05
C ILE A 209 5.61 -10.73 9.29
N VAL A 210 4.59 -9.98 8.84
CA VAL A 210 4.79 -8.65 8.24
C VAL A 210 4.12 -7.60 9.11
N VAL A 211 4.92 -6.66 9.62
CA VAL A 211 4.46 -5.55 10.48
C VAL A 211 4.45 -4.27 9.67
N MET A 212 3.29 -3.65 9.57
CA MET A 212 3.04 -2.42 8.80
C MET A 212 2.63 -1.32 9.78
N PRO A 213 3.59 -0.54 10.33
CA PRO A 213 3.31 0.53 11.29
C PRO A 213 2.87 1.83 10.60
N ASN A 214 2.22 2.71 11.37
CA ASN A 214 1.98 4.09 10.95
C ASN A 214 3.26 4.93 11.12
N GLY A 215 3.83 5.39 10.01
CA GLY A 215 5.03 6.24 9.95
C GLY A 215 4.81 7.70 10.34
N ASN A 216 3.55 8.15 10.47
CA ASN A 216 3.25 9.52 10.86
C ASN A 216 3.30 9.63 12.39
N SER A 217 4.43 10.07 12.94
CA SER A 217 4.67 10.12 14.40
C SER A 217 3.66 10.95 15.20
N SER A 218 2.95 11.88 14.55
CA SER A 218 1.88 12.68 15.15
C SER A 218 0.48 12.04 15.07
N LYS A 219 0.36 10.80 14.55
CA LYS A 219 -0.91 10.11 14.36
C LYS A 219 -0.93 8.78 15.09
N GLN A 220 -2.07 8.50 15.72
CA GLN A 220 -2.32 7.25 16.43
C GLN A 220 -2.62 6.09 15.47
N ALA A 221 -3.41 6.33 14.43
CA ALA A 221 -3.87 5.33 13.47
C ALA A 221 -4.19 5.98 12.11
N ALA A 222 -4.75 5.20 11.20
CA ALA A 222 -5.29 5.67 9.94
C ALA A 222 -6.45 6.68 10.17
N PRO A 223 -6.80 7.47 9.14
CA PRO A 223 -7.88 8.46 9.22
C PRO A 223 -9.22 7.80 9.56
N GLY A 224 -10.00 8.46 10.43
CA GLY A 224 -11.31 7.96 10.86
C GLY A 224 -11.31 6.89 11.96
N GLU A 225 -10.13 6.44 12.41
CA GLU A 225 -10.00 5.33 13.37
C GLU A 225 -9.92 5.80 14.84
N THR A 226 -9.73 7.10 15.05
CA THR A 226 -9.82 7.75 16.36
C THR A 226 -10.60 9.05 16.23
N SER A 227 -11.15 9.55 17.33
CA SER A 227 -11.86 10.84 17.36
C SER A 227 -11.00 12.00 16.86
N GLU A 228 -9.71 12.02 17.21
CA GLU A 228 -8.74 13.02 16.73
C GLU A 228 -8.49 12.91 15.22
N ASN A 229 -8.56 11.69 14.67
CA ASN A 229 -8.33 11.42 13.26
C ASN A 229 -9.58 11.59 12.37
N LEU A 230 -10.77 11.89 12.93
CA LEU A 230 -11.98 12.16 12.14
C LEU A 230 -11.89 13.48 11.38
N SER A 231 -11.16 14.46 11.90
CA SER A 231 -10.98 15.79 11.28
C SER A 231 -9.73 15.88 10.41
N TYR A 232 -8.95 14.80 10.31
CA TYR A 232 -7.71 14.76 9.54
C TYR A 232 -7.99 14.36 8.08
N LYS A 233 -7.61 15.23 7.14
CA LYS A 233 -7.52 14.88 5.73
C LYS A 233 -6.08 14.53 5.41
N PRO A 234 -5.76 13.27 5.06
CA PRO A 234 -4.43 12.91 4.65
C PRO A 234 -3.98 13.73 3.45
N ALA A 235 -2.74 14.18 3.52
CA ALA A 235 -2.09 14.91 2.46
C ALA A 235 -0.63 14.47 2.40
N MET A 236 0.00 14.72 1.26
CA MET A 236 1.43 14.52 1.12
C MET A 236 2.17 15.44 2.10
N THR A 237 2.91 14.84 3.02
CA THR A 237 3.57 15.54 4.13
C THR A 237 4.95 16.05 3.75
N ASN A 238 5.53 15.59 2.63
CA ASN A 238 6.83 16.03 2.11
C ASN A 238 6.93 17.55 1.85
N LEU A 239 5.81 18.23 1.65
CA LEU A 239 5.75 19.69 1.46
C LEU A 239 5.63 20.48 2.77
N ILE A 240 5.47 19.79 3.92
CA ILE A 240 5.30 20.42 5.23
C ILE A 240 6.64 20.31 5.98
N PRO A 241 7.34 21.43 6.24
CA PRO A 241 8.58 21.42 7.03
C PRO A 241 8.39 20.72 8.39
N GLY A 242 9.29 19.79 8.73
CA GLY A 242 9.28 19.08 10.02
C GLY A 242 8.24 17.96 10.16
N SER A 243 7.53 17.58 9.10
CA SER A 243 6.42 16.62 9.16
C SER A 243 6.84 15.17 9.47
N TYR A 244 7.82 14.63 8.74
CA TYR A 244 8.38 13.29 9.00
C TYR A 244 9.89 13.29 9.26
N LYS A 245 10.62 14.33 8.82
CA LYS A 245 12.08 14.44 8.99
C LYS A 245 12.45 15.09 10.33
N ASN A 246 11.92 14.57 11.44
CA ASN A 246 12.11 15.15 12.79
C ASN A 246 12.70 14.19 13.86
N GLY A 247 13.11 12.98 13.46
CA GLY A 247 13.87 12.03 14.29
C GLY A 247 13.00 11.27 15.29
N LYS A 248 11.77 11.72 15.56
CA LYS A 248 10.88 11.13 16.56
C LYS A 248 10.47 9.72 16.18
N TYR A 249 10.13 9.50 14.92
CA TYR A 249 9.69 8.18 14.46
C TYR A 249 10.83 7.16 14.51
N GLU A 250 12.01 7.54 14.01
CA GLU A 250 13.22 6.70 14.02
C GLU A 250 13.63 6.34 15.45
N THR A 251 13.58 7.32 16.36
CA THR A 251 13.92 7.11 17.78
C THR A 251 12.91 6.21 18.50
N ALA A 252 11.63 6.30 18.16
CA ALA A 252 10.57 5.49 18.77
C ALA A 252 10.46 4.08 18.18
N PHE A 253 11.04 3.82 17.02
CA PHE A 253 10.88 2.55 16.30
C PHE A 253 11.21 1.29 17.12
N PRO A 254 12.25 1.26 17.98
CA PRO A 254 12.53 0.11 18.84
C PRO A 254 11.36 -0.32 19.74
N GLU A 255 10.44 0.59 20.11
CA GLU A 255 9.24 0.23 20.88
C GLU A 255 8.32 -0.74 20.11
N ILE A 256 8.25 -0.59 18.78
CA ILE A 256 7.48 -1.49 17.90
C ILE A 256 8.12 -2.87 17.90
N ILE A 257 9.45 -2.96 17.76
CA ILE A 257 10.17 -4.24 17.76
C ILE A 257 9.94 -4.97 19.07
N ASN A 258 10.14 -4.26 20.19
CA ASN A 258 9.93 -4.82 21.52
C ASN A 258 8.49 -5.32 21.68
N PHE A 259 7.48 -4.53 21.28
CA PHE A 259 6.09 -4.95 21.35
C PHE A 259 5.81 -6.22 20.54
N ILE A 260 6.30 -6.27 19.29
CA ILE A 260 6.08 -7.40 18.38
C ILE A 260 6.75 -8.68 18.92
N ASP A 261 7.99 -8.59 19.39
CA ASP A 261 8.73 -9.75 19.92
C ASP A 261 8.11 -10.31 21.21
N HIS A 262 7.41 -9.49 21.99
CA HIS A 262 6.67 -9.94 23.18
C HIS A 262 5.26 -10.46 22.86
N ARG A 263 4.60 -9.93 21.82
CA ARG A 263 3.20 -10.22 21.49
C ARG A 263 3.03 -11.40 20.52
N TYR A 264 4.04 -11.67 19.70
CA TYR A 264 4.02 -12.68 18.64
C TYR A 264 5.16 -13.68 18.78
N ARG A 265 5.02 -14.85 18.14
CA ARG A 265 6.06 -15.89 18.10
C ARG A 265 7.13 -15.52 17.07
N THR A 266 7.97 -14.55 17.41
CA THR A 266 9.07 -14.13 16.54
C THR A 266 10.36 -14.89 16.83
N ILE A 267 11.25 -14.94 15.83
CA ILE A 267 12.67 -15.23 16.01
C ILE A 267 13.36 -13.88 16.22
N ALA A 268 13.61 -13.53 17.48
CA ALA A 268 13.96 -12.17 17.89
C ALA A 268 15.47 -11.86 17.76
N ASP A 269 16.08 -12.12 16.61
CA ASP A 269 17.49 -11.82 16.33
C ASP A 269 17.67 -10.98 15.05
N LYS A 270 18.90 -10.57 14.77
CA LYS A 270 19.24 -9.73 13.60
C LYS A 270 19.01 -10.46 12.28
N ALA A 271 19.35 -11.75 12.22
CA ALA A 271 19.29 -12.58 11.01
C ALA A 271 17.86 -12.87 10.57
N HIS A 272 16.89 -12.77 11.47
CA HIS A 272 15.48 -13.01 11.21
C HIS A 272 14.64 -11.73 11.22
N ARG A 273 15.28 -10.56 11.05
CA ARG A 273 14.61 -9.27 10.98
C ARG A 273 14.98 -8.49 9.73
N ALA A 274 13.95 -8.09 8.98
CA ALA A 274 14.06 -7.27 7.78
C ALA A 274 13.33 -5.94 7.96
N LEU A 275 13.82 -4.89 7.30
CA LEU A 275 13.19 -3.57 7.27
C LEU A 275 13.17 -3.05 5.84
N ALA A 276 11.99 -2.69 5.35
CA ALA A 276 11.86 -2.07 4.04
C ALA A 276 10.81 -0.96 4.06
N GLY A 277 10.88 -0.03 3.12
CA GLY A 277 9.91 1.05 3.07
C GLY A 277 9.95 1.86 1.79
N LEU A 278 8.78 2.42 1.46
CA LEU A 278 8.60 3.22 0.25
C LEU A 278 8.66 4.73 0.52
N SER A 279 9.31 5.52 -0.33
CA SER A 279 9.31 7.00 -0.24
C SER A 279 9.77 7.49 1.12
N MET A 280 8.91 8.17 1.88
CA MET A 280 9.09 8.49 3.31
C MET A 280 9.51 7.27 4.15
N GLY A 281 8.86 6.12 3.95
CA GLY A 281 9.23 4.87 4.61
C GLY A 281 10.63 4.39 4.23
N GLY A 282 11.12 4.70 3.03
CA GLY A 282 12.50 4.44 2.63
C GLY A 282 13.49 5.34 3.37
N PHE A 283 13.14 6.62 3.57
CA PHE A 283 13.92 7.52 4.43
C PHE A 283 14.00 6.99 5.87
N HIS A 284 12.86 6.62 6.46
CA HIS A 284 12.82 6.01 7.79
C HIS A 284 13.63 4.71 7.84
N THR A 285 13.51 3.85 6.82
CA THR A 285 14.26 2.59 6.73
C THR A 285 15.77 2.83 6.83
N LEU A 286 16.29 3.77 6.02
CA LEU A 286 17.71 4.13 6.04
C LEU A 286 18.15 4.53 7.45
N TYR A 287 17.48 5.52 8.04
CA TYR A 287 17.93 6.08 9.32
C TYR A 287 17.69 5.14 10.51
N ILE A 288 16.60 4.36 10.52
CA ILE A 288 16.39 3.31 11.53
C ILE A 288 17.50 2.27 11.45
N SER A 289 17.81 1.74 10.27
CA SER A 289 18.87 0.73 10.12
C SER A 289 20.26 1.28 10.47
N ALA A 290 20.55 2.53 10.11
CA ALA A 290 21.82 3.18 10.40
C ALA A 290 21.99 3.52 11.89
N ASN A 291 20.89 3.84 12.57
CA ASN A 291 20.89 4.10 14.02
C ASN A 291 20.91 2.82 14.86
N HIS A 292 20.48 1.69 14.30
CA HIS A 292 20.39 0.39 14.98
C HIS A 292 21.09 -0.72 14.17
N PRO A 293 22.42 -0.66 14.03
CA PRO A 293 23.18 -1.55 13.14
C PRO A 293 23.10 -3.04 13.51
N ALA A 294 22.70 -3.36 14.75
CA ALA A 294 22.54 -4.73 15.23
C ALA A 294 21.13 -5.32 15.03
N TYR A 295 20.17 -4.59 14.45
CA TYR A 295 18.77 -5.00 14.46
C TYR A 295 18.29 -5.72 13.20
N PHE A 296 18.89 -5.43 12.04
CA PHE A 296 18.39 -5.91 10.74
C PHE A 296 19.52 -6.45 9.87
N ASP A 297 19.29 -7.61 9.26
CA ASP A 297 20.18 -8.16 8.21
C ASP A 297 19.71 -7.83 6.80
N TYR A 298 18.42 -7.51 6.60
CA TYR A 298 17.86 -7.26 5.28
C TYR A 298 17.18 -5.88 5.26
N ILE A 299 17.68 -4.98 4.41
CA ILE A 299 17.29 -3.57 4.36
C ILE A 299 16.88 -3.21 2.92
N GLY A 300 15.66 -2.70 2.74
CA GLY A 300 15.07 -2.41 1.43
C GLY A 300 14.60 -0.95 1.29
N LEU A 301 15.26 -0.18 0.44
CA LEU A 301 14.91 1.21 0.12
C LEU A 301 14.11 1.25 -1.19
N PHE A 302 12.79 1.43 -1.09
CA PHE A 302 11.90 1.48 -2.26
C PHE A 302 11.57 2.94 -2.59
N SER A 303 11.96 3.42 -3.77
CA SER A 303 11.79 4.82 -4.17
C SER A 303 12.09 5.84 -3.06
N ALA A 304 13.20 5.69 -2.33
CA ALA A 304 13.35 6.32 -1.02
C ALA A 304 13.47 7.85 -1.09
N GLY A 305 12.86 8.54 -0.12
CA GLY A 305 12.85 10.00 0.01
C GLY A 305 14.18 10.57 0.52
N LEU A 306 15.26 10.33 -0.21
CA LEU A 306 16.65 10.59 0.22
C LEU A 306 17.14 12.02 -0.04
N ASP A 307 16.26 12.91 -0.47
CA ASP A 307 16.55 14.34 -0.50
C ASP A 307 16.82 14.86 0.92
N MET A 308 17.87 15.66 1.08
CA MET A 308 18.32 16.18 2.38
C MET A 308 17.67 17.52 2.74
N SER A 309 16.80 18.06 1.90
CA SER A 309 16.08 19.30 2.20
C SER A 309 15.24 19.13 3.47
N ASN A 310 15.30 20.14 4.34
CA ASN A 310 14.62 20.16 5.64
C ASN A 310 15.04 19.04 6.63
N VAL A 311 16.18 18.40 6.42
CA VAL A 311 16.80 17.50 7.41
C VAL A 311 17.70 18.32 8.33
N ASP A 312 17.41 18.32 9.62
CA ASP A 312 18.31 18.88 10.64
C ASP A 312 19.38 17.85 11.01
N VAL A 313 20.54 17.96 10.38
CA VAL A 313 21.69 17.05 10.60
C VAL A 313 22.36 17.24 11.97
N SER A 314 21.96 18.24 12.76
CA SER A 314 22.40 18.37 14.15
C SER A 314 21.68 17.37 15.06
N GLN A 315 20.51 16.86 14.63
CA GLN A 315 19.79 15.85 15.40
C GLN A 315 20.54 14.52 15.41
N PRO A 316 20.64 13.85 16.58
CA PRO A 316 21.28 12.55 16.68
C PRO A 316 20.73 11.50 15.71
N ALA A 317 19.44 11.57 15.36
CA ALA A 317 18.83 10.65 14.40
C ALA A 317 19.45 10.75 13.00
N TYR A 318 19.92 11.94 12.58
CA TYR A 318 20.32 12.23 11.19
C TYR A 318 21.78 12.59 10.99
N GLY A 319 22.45 13.08 12.03
CA GLY A 319 23.87 13.41 11.99
C GLY A 319 24.75 12.20 11.69
N ASN A 320 25.95 12.47 11.17
CA ASN A 320 27.02 11.48 10.92
C ASN A 320 26.58 10.22 10.13
N LEU A 321 25.82 10.41 9.04
CA LEU A 321 25.32 9.28 8.26
C LEU A 321 26.44 8.37 7.71
N ASP A 322 27.58 8.92 7.27
CA ASP A 322 28.71 8.12 6.77
C ASP A 322 29.29 7.21 7.85
N GLY A 323 29.50 7.75 9.07
CA GLY A 323 29.96 6.95 10.19
C GLY A 323 28.98 5.85 10.56
N LYS A 324 27.67 6.15 10.56
CA LYS A 324 26.62 5.16 10.83
C LYS A 324 26.54 4.07 9.78
N LEU A 325 26.67 4.41 8.49
CA LEU A 325 26.72 3.42 7.40
C LEU A 325 27.95 2.52 7.53
N LYS A 326 29.10 3.07 7.93
CA LYS A 326 30.29 2.27 8.21
C LYS A 326 30.04 1.28 9.36
N THR A 327 29.45 1.74 10.47
CA THR A 327 29.10 0.86 11.59
C THR A 327 28.07 -0.21 11.20
N LEU A 328 27.09 0.14 10.37
CA LEU A 328 26.12 -0.81 9.82
C LEU A 328 26.81 -1.90 8.96
N GLN A 329 27.78 -1.50 8.13
CA GLN A 329 28.59 -2.44 7.34
C GLN A 329 29.46 -3.34 8.22
N GLU A 330 30.12 -2.79 9.24
CA GLU A 330 30.92 -3.54 10.22
C GLU A 330 30.06 -4.52 11.03
N ALA A 331 28.80 -4.17 11.31
CA ALA A 331 27.84 -5.07 11.95
C ALA A 331 27.38 -6.23 11.03
N GLY A 332 27.70 -6.19 9.74
CA GLY A 332 27.53 -7.31 8.80
C GLY A 332 26.09 -7.62 8.44
N TYR A 333 25.34 -6.65 7.88
CA TYR A 333 24.05 -6.96 7.23
C TYR A 333 24.23 -7.93 6.06
N LYS A 334 23.15 -8.62 5.67
CA LYS A 334 23.14 -9.60 4.57
C LYS A 334 22.73 -8.99 3.23
N LEU A 335 21.75 -8.10 3.25
CA LEU A 335 21.24 -7.45 2.05
C LEU A 335 20.91 -5.99 2.31
N PHE A 336 21.47 -5.10 1.49
CA PHE A 336 21.04 -3.72 1.39
C PHE A 336 20.60 -3.46 -0.06
N TRP A 337 19.31 -3.27 -0.28
CA TRP A 337 18.70 -3.24 -1.60
C TRP A 337 18.05 -1.87 -1.86
N VAL A 338 18.39 -1.25 -2.99
CA VAL A 338 17.87 0.05 -3.41
C VAL A 338 17.11 -0.14 -4.71
N ALA A 339 15.83 0.25 -4.75
CA ALA A 339 15.01 0.17 -5.95
C ALA A 339 14.29 1.47 -6.27
N ILE A 340 14.24 1.84 -7.55
CA ILE A 340 13.67 3.11 -8.00
C ILE A 340 13.18 3.02 -9.45
N GLY A 341 12.10 3.72 -9.76
CA GLY A 341 11.62 3.88 -11.14
C GLY A 341 12.41 4.95 -11.90
N ASN A 342 12.70 4.73 -13.18
CA ASN A 342 13.48 5.66 -14.00
C ASN A 342 12.77 6.99 -14.31
N GLU A 343 11.46 7.07 -14.14
CA GLU A 343 10.65 8.30 -14.26
C GLU A 343 10.24 8.86 -12.87
N ASP A 344 10.77 8.31 -11.78
CA ASP A 344 10.47 8.76 -10.42
C ASP A 344 11.13 10.11 -10.16
N PHE A 345 10.41 11.06 -9.55
CA PHE A 345 10.97 12.37 -9.21
C PHE A 345 12.07 12.28 -8.14
N LEU A 346 12.19 11.15 -7.43
CA LEU A 346 13.27 10.85 -6.48
C LEU A 346 14.46 10.12 -7.12
N TYR A 347 14.43 9.89 -8.44
CA TYR A 347 15.46 9.13 -9.15
C TYR A 347 16.87 9.66 -8.87
N GLN A 348 17.09 10.95 -9.06
CA GLN A 348 18.39 11.57 -8.88
C GLN A 348 18.91 11.43 -7.43
N ALA A 349 18.04 11.63 -6.43
CA ALA A 349 18.40 11.49 -5.02
C ALA A 349 18.84 10.05 -4.68
N ASN A 350 18.16 9.04 -5.23
CA ASN A 350 18.54 7.63 -5.03
C ASN A 350 19.85 7.29 -5.75
N ARG A 351 20.07 7.79 -6.97
CA ARG A 351 21.34 7.61 -7.69
C ARG A 351 22.51 8.28 -6.99
N ASP A 352 22.33 9.48 -6.45
CA ASP A 352 23.39 10.17 -5.70
C ASP A 352 23.70 9.50 -4.36
N PHE A 353 22.69 8.89 -3.73
CA PHE A 353 22.90 8.01 -2.58
C PHE A 353 23.68 6.74 -2.97
N CYS A 354 23.35 6.08 -4.09
CA CYS A 354 24.15 4.94 -4.59
C CYS A 354 25.63 5.33 -4.80
N LYS A 355 25.90 6.48 -5.43
CA LYS A 355 27.26 7.01 -5.57
C LYS A 355 27.94 7.28 -4.22
N ARG A 356 27.18 7.66 -3.20
CA ARG A 356 27.70 7.82 -1.83
C ARG A 356 28.11 6.48 -1.24
N LEU A 357 27.28 5.44 -1.39
CA LEU A 357 27.60 4.08 -0.98
C LEU A 357 28.86 3.57 -1.69
N ASP A 358 28.98 3.80 -3.01
CA ASP A 358 30.18 3.44 -3.79
C ASP A 358 31.46 4.08 -3.19
N ARG A 359 31.41 5.37 -2.87
CA ARG A 359 32.56 6.09 -2.26
C ARG A 359 32.95 5.57 -0.89
N LEU A 360 31.98 5.04 -0.12
CA LEU A 360 32.22 4.45 1.20
C LEU A 360 32.69 2.99 1.11
N GLY A 361 32.64 2.37 -0.09
CA GLY A 361 32.83 0.93 -0.24
C GLY A 361 31.72 0.11 0.44
N PHE A 362 30.54 0.70 0.60
CA PHE A 362 29.38 0.06 1.21
C PHE A 362 28.70 -0.84 0.19
N ALA A 363 28.52 -2.13 0.50
CA ALA A 363 27.91 -3.08 -0.42
C ALA A 363 26.40 -2.86 -0.53
N TYR A 364 25.88 -2.76 -1.74
CA TYR A 364 24.44 -2.71 -1.97
C TYR A 364 24.11 -3.34 -3.30
N GLU A 365 22.84 -3.66 -3.45
CA GLU A 365 22.26 -4.06 -4.72
C GLU A 365 21.26 -3.02 -5.20
N TYR A 366 21.25 -2.79 -6.51
CA TYR A 366 20.42 -1.77 -7.14
C TYR A 366 19.48 -2.40 -8.16
N HIS A 367 18.22 -1.97 -8.13
CA HIS A 367 17.21 -2.34 -9.10
C HIS A 367 16.55 -1.09 -9.68
N GLU A 368 16.49 -1.01 -11.01
CA GLU A 368 15.80 0.06 -11.70
C GLU A 368 14.61 -0.53 -12.45
N SER A 369 13.43 0.06 -12.25
CA SER A 369 12.23 -0.29 -12.99
C SER A 369 11.78 0.86 -13.90
N SER A 370 10.85 0.57 -14.80
CA SER A 370 10.16 1.61 -15.57
C SER A 370 9.16 2.41 -14.72
N ARG A 371 8.64 3.51 -15.26
CA ARG A 371 7.62 4.38 -14.63
C ARG A 371 8.17 5.09 -13.39
N GLY A 372 7.29 5.77 -12.65
CA GLY A 372 7.68 6.64 -11.54
C GLY A 372 7.23 6.19 -10.16
N HIS A 373 6.80 7.17 -9.36
CA HIS A 373 6.52 7.06 -7.94
C HIS A 373 5.11 6.54 -7.63
N LEU A 374 4.89 5.23 -7.82
CA LEU A 374 3.55 4.65 -7.77
C LEU A 374 3.52 3.21 -7.22
N TRP A 375 2.36 2.81 -6.71
CA TRP A 375 2.15 1.52 -6.03
C TRP A 375 2.47 0.28 -6.87
N ALA A 376 2.34 0.33 -8.20
CA ALA A 376 2.75 -0.79 -9.04
C ALA A 376 4.23 -1.14 -8.88
N ASN A 377 5.11 -0.13 -8.86
CA ASN A 377 6.53 -0.34 -8.62
C ASN A 377 6.76 -0.93 -7.23
N TRP A 378 6.10 -0.41 -6.19
CA TRP A 378 6.29 -0.90 -4.83
C TRP A 378 5.77 -2.33 -4.60
N ARG A 379 4.67 -2.73 -5.26
CA ARG A 379 4.21 -4.14 -5.26
C ARG A 379 5.23 -5.06 -5.94
N GLN A 380 5.77 -4.64 -7.08
CA GLN A 380 6.80 -5.41 -7.79
C GLN A 380 8.11 -5.49 -6.98
N TYR A 381 8.50 -4.41 -6.31
CA TYR A 381 9.66 -4.42 -5.41
C TYR A 381 9.48 -5.40 -4.26
N LEU A 382 8.27 -5.49 -3.67
CA LEU A 382 7.97 -6.52 -2.68
C LEU A 382 8.09 -7.94 -3.25
N LEU A 383 7.59 -8.18 -4.46
CA LEU A 383 7.72 -9.47 -5.16
C LEU A 383 9.18 -9.86 -5.43
N LEU A 384 10.07 -8.89 -5.63
CA LEU A 384 11.50 -9.12 -5.85
C LEU A 384 12.29 -9.24 -4.54
N PHE A 385 11.90 -8.49 -3.50
CA PHE A 385 12.63 -8.39 -2.24
C PHE A 385 12.27 -9.53 -1.28
N ALA A 386 10.98 -9.85 -1.10
CA ALA A 386 10.55 -10.86 -0.13
C ALA A 386 11.18 -12.25 -0.35
N PRO A 387 11.34 -12.76 -1.58
CA PRO A 387 12.00 -14.06 -1.84
C PRO A 387 13.47 -14.13 -1.43
N ARG A 388 14.07 -12.99 -1.07
CA ARG A 388 15.49 -12.88 -0.73
C ARG A 388 15.73 -12.79 0.78
N LEU A 389 14.67 -12.71 1.56
CA LEU A 389 14.75 -12.56 3.01
C LEU A 389 14.97 -13.91 3.67
N PHE A 390 15.78 -13.91 4.74
CA PHE A 390 15.99 -15.04 5.65
C PHE A 390 16.55 -16.29 4.95
N ARG A 391 17.42 -16.06 3.97
CA ARG A 391 18.17 -17.06 3.20
C ARG A 391 19.67 -16.81 3.27
#